data_AF-A0A950F0K2-F1
#
_entry.id   AF-A0A950F0K2-F1
#
_cell.length_a   1.000
_cell.length_b   1.000
_cell.length_c   1.000
_cell.angle_alpha   90.00
_cell.angle_beta   90.00
_cell.angle_gamma   90.00
#
_symmetry.space_group_name_H-M   'P 1'
#
loop_
_entity.id
_entity.type
_entity.pdbx_description
1 polymer ?
#
loop_
_entity_poly.entity_id
_entity_poly.type
_entity_poly.pdbx_seq_one_letter_code
_entity_poly.pdbx_strand_id
1 'polypeptide(L)'
;MIRQPGRLVLSSMVVGLTTLSLMLATEPRLAIVWDEGYTLGREARLREWFRALRDPSRFAAGWAPPTLELVQPVGATPPRPDQIDTRAKLLFNPEVLAYFWPFARAEPHGHPPFYALLGLLGDFLAPTWKDLPRARLGPILLFSCTAGFLFQFSARRWGVGPALVAVAAWTFQPNLFGHGHYATYDAVLTSLWVLAIIAFARAVAVPEPGRRDTIGHLASVAFGLVAGCALATKLTGWFLPLPFLAWAAWQRDRKSLTVVLVGLLIAAVV
;
A
#
# COMPACT_ATOMS: atom_id res chain seq x y z
N MET A 1 25.40 -17.72 11.45
CA MET A 1 24.02 -18.23 11.61
C MET A 1 23.45 -17.64 12.90
N ILE A 2 22.44 -16.77 12.83
CA ILE A 2 21.94 -16.02 14.01
C ILE A 2 21.18 -17.00 14.91
N ARG A 3 21.78 -17.36 16.06
CA ARG A 3 21.26 -18.39 16.97
C ARG A 3 20.02 -17.99 17.78
N GLN A 4 19.54 -16.75 17.66
CA GLN A 4 18.42 -16.26 18.47
C GLN A 4 17.37 -15.52 17.61
N PRO A 5 16.21 -16.15 17.31
CA PRO A 5 15.20 -15.56 16.43
C PRO A 5 14.60 -14.27 17.01
N GLY A 6 14.49 -14.15 18.34
CA GLY A 6 13.97 -12.95 19.00
C GLY A 6 14.84 -11.71 18.80
N ARG A 7 16.18 -11.87 18.89
CA ARG A 7 17.11 -10.76 18.62
C ARG A 7 16.97 -10.24 17.20
N LEU A 8 16.75 -11.14 16.24
CA LEU A 8 16.61 -10.75 14.84
C LEU A 8 15.31 -9.97 14.57
N VAL A 9 14.20 -10.36 15.20
CA VAL A 9 12.93 -9.61 15.12
C VAL A 9 13.13 -8.20 15.68
N LEU A 10 13.74 -8.08 16.86
CA LEU A 10 14.02 -6.78 17.46
C LEU A 10 14.92 -5.93 16.55
N SER A 11 16.00 -6.49 16.00
CA SER A 11 16.86 -5.77 15.05
C SER A 11 16.10 -5.29 13.81
N SER A 12 15.19 -6.10 13.24
CA SER A 12 14.37 -5.65 12.11
C SER A 12 13.41 -4.52 12.48
N MET A 13 12.86 -4.52 13.69
CA MET A 13 12.03 -3.42 14.18
C MET A 13 12.84 -2.14 14.35
N VAL A 14 14.04 -2.25 14.93
CA VAL A 14 14.97 -1.11 15.05
C VAL A 14 15.30 -0.54 13.67
N VAL A 15 15.63 -1.39 12.69
CA VAL A 15 15.89 -0.93 11.32
C VAL A 15 14.70 -0.18 10.73
N GLY A 16 13.49 -0.75 10.81
CA GLY A 16 12.28 -0.08 10.31
C GLY A 16 12.02 1.26 11.00
N LEU A 17 12.22 1.35 12.32
CA LEU A 17 12.07 2.60 13.09
C LEU A 17 13.16 3.62 12.79
N THR A 18 14.39 3.19 12.52
CA THR A 18 15.49 4.07 12.09
C THR A 18 15.19 4.63 10.70
N THR A 19 14.74 3.79 9.76
CA THR A 19 14.29 4.26 8.44
C THR A 19 13.13 5.24 8.58
N LEU A 20 12.11 4.93 9.39
CA LEU A 20 10.98 5.82 9.62
C LEU A 20 11.42 7.18 10.17
N SER A 21 12.26 7.18 11.21
CA SER A 21 12.79 8.41 11.79
C SER A 21 13.56 9.25 10.77
N LEU A 22 14.36 8.61 9.93
CA LEU A 22 15.08 9.28 8.85
C LEU A 22 14.10 9.93 7.86
N MET A 23 13.15 9.14 7.34
CA MET A 23 12.17 9.60 6.34
C MET A 23 11.34 10.78 6.88
N LEU A 24 10.87 10.71 8.12
CA LEU A 24 10.12 11.80 8.75
C LEU A 24 10.98 13.06 8.96
N ALA A 25 12.26 12.89 9.31
CA ALA A 25 13.17 14.03 9.48
C ALA A 25 13.51 14.72 8.15
N THR A 26 13.47 14.01 7.03
CA THR A 26 13.79 14.53 5.69
C THR A 26 12.57 14.92 4.86
N GLU A 27 11.37 14.45 5.19
CA GLU A 27 10.12 14.78 4.49
C GLU A 27 9.91 16.28 4.26
N PRO A 28 10.12 17.18 5.25
CA PRO A 28 9.88 18.61 5.05
C PRO A 28 10.84 19.27 4.05
N ARG A 29 11.93 18.59 3.68
CA ARG A 29 12.94 19.08 2.74
C ARG A 29 12.60 18.73 1.29
N LEU A 30 11.57 17.90 1.05
CA LEU A 30 11.19 17.52 -0.30
C LEU A 30 10.12 18.44 -0.86
N ALA A 31 10.38 18.93 -2.06
CA ALA A 31 9.38 19.63 -2.88
C ALA A 31 8.20 18.71 -3.20
N ILE A 32 7.03 19.31 -3.41
CA ILE A 32 5.87 18.59 -3.95
C ILE A 32 6.14 18.17 -5.39
N VAL A 33 5.76 16.95 -5.76
CA VAL A 33 5.81 16.48 -7.15
C VAL A 33 4.41 16.48 -7.78
N TRP A 34 4.36 16.53 -9.11
CA TRP A 34 3.12 16.65 -9.88
C TRP A 34 2.03 15.63 -9.48
N ASP A 35 2.41 14.37 -9.27
CA ASP A 35 1.48 13.29 -8.94
C ASP A 35 0.85 13.44 -7.54
N GLU A 36 1.51 14.11 -6.59
CA GLU A 36 0.98 14.29 -5.24
C GLU A 36 -0.27 15.18 -5.23
N GLY A 37 -0.38 16.13 -6.16
CA GLY A 37 -1.60 16.93 -6.31
C GLY A 37 -2.83 16.06 -6.61
N TYR A 38 -2.69 15.07 -7.50
CA TYR A 38 -3.76 14.12 -7.80
C TYR A 38 -4.07 13.22 -6.61
N THR A 39 -3.04 12.74 -5.90
CA THR A 39 -3.23 11.92 -4.70
C THR A 39 -4.00 12.69 -3.63
N LEU A 40 -3.60 13.92 -3.33
CA LEU A 40 -4.26 14.79 -2.36
C LEU A 40 -5.73 15.03 -2.72
N GLY A 41 -6.01 15.30 -4.00
CA GLY A 41 -7.38 15.44 -4.48
C GLY A 41 -8.21 14.17 -4.28
N ARG A 42 -7.66 13.01 -4.67
CA ARG A 42 -8.36 11.71 -4.55
C ARG A 42 -8.61 11.34 -3.10
N GLU A 43 -7.64 11.56 -2.22
CA GLU A 43 -7.82 11.41 -0.78
C GLU A 43 -8.86 12.38 -0.22
N ALA A 44 -8.90 13.63 -0.67
CA ALA A 44 -9.92 14.59 -0.25
C ALA A 44 -11.34 14.08 -0.61
N ARG A 45 -11.54 13.55 -1.83
CA ARG A 45 -12.82 12.92 -2.22
C ARG A 45 -13.18 11.74 -1.32
N LEU A 46 -12.21 10.86 -1.02
CA LEU A 46 -12.44 9.73 -0.12
C LEU A 46 -12.79 10.18 1.30
N ARG A 47 -12.13 11.22 1.83
CA ARG A 47 -12.46 11.80 3.14
C ARG A 47 -13.88 12.33 3.18
N GLU A 48 -14.31 13.06 2.15
CA GLU A 48 -15.68 13.55 2.04
C GLU A 48 -16.67 12.40 1.98
N TRP A 49 -16.38 11.35 1.20
CA TRP A 49 -17.22 10.17 1.13
C TRP A 49 -17.35 9.46 2.47
N PHE A 50 -16.25 9.26 3.19
CA PHE A 50 -16.27 8.65 4.52
C PHE A 50 -17.02 9.50 5.56
N ARG A 51 -16.92 10.83 5.48
CA ARG A 51 -17.75 11.74 6.31
C ARG A 51 -19.23 11.60 5.97
N ALA A 52 -19.57 11.54 4.68
CA ALA A 52 -20.94 11.34 4.23
C ALA A 52 -21.49 9.99 4.68
N LEU A 53 -20.72 8.91 4.59
CA LEU A 53 -21.12 7.57 5.03
C LEU A 53 -21.35 7.49 6.55
N ARG A 54 -20.62 8.28 7.33
CA ARG A 54 -20.77 8.33 8.79
C ARG A 54 -22.15 8.87 9.20
N ASP A 55 -22.57 10.01 8.64
CA ASP A 55 -23.85 10.67 8.93
C ASP A 55 -24.42 11.34 7.66
N PRO A 56 -25.10 10.56 6.79
CA PRO A 56 -25.51 11.03 5.46
C PRO A 56 -26.48 12.21 5.50
N SER A 57 -27.47 12.18 6.38
CA SER A 57 -28.51 13.21 6.45
C SER A 57 -27.95 14.54 6.94
N ARG A 58 -27.07 14.52 7.95
CA ARG A 58 -26.38 15.72 8.42
C ARG A 58 -25.39 16.26 7.39
N PHE A 59 -24.65 15.37 6.72
CA PHE A 59 -23.72 15.76 5.67
C PHE A 59 -24.46 16.43 4.50
N ALA A 60 -25.56 15.82 4.03
CA ALA A 60 -26.39 16.36 2.97
C ALA A 60 -26.95 17.75 3.28
N ALA A 61 -27.40 17.98 4.52
CA ALA A 61 -27.95 19.28 4.93
C ALA A 61 -26.93 20.43 4.85
N GLY A 62 -25.64 20.15 4.99
CA GLY A 62 -24.55 21.12 4.89
C GLY A 62 -23.72 21.00 3.62
N TRP A 63 -24.13 20.16 2.68
CA TRP A 63 -23.33 19.87 1.49
C TRP A 63 -23.31 21.05 0.53
N ALA A 64 -22.10 21.47 0.17
CA ALA A 64 -21.82 22.34 -0.95
C ALA A 64 -20.58 21.78 -1.67
N PRO A 65 -20.57 21.77 -3.01
CA PRO A 65 -19.41 21.31 -3.76
C PRO A 65 -18.19 22.19 -3.44
N PRO A 66 -16.97 21.62 -3.40
CA PRO A 66 -15.75 22.39 -3.17
C PRO A 66 -15.54 23.43 -4.28
N THR A 67 -15.06 24.62 -3.91
CA THR A 67 -14.78 25.71 -4.85
C THR A 67 -13.57 25.44 -5.74
N LEU A 68 -12.62 24.64 -5.25
CA LEU A 68 -11.45 24.18 -5.98
C LEU A 68 -11.41 22.66 -5.95
N GLU A 69 -11.41 22.03 -7.13
CA GLU A 69 -11.28 20.59 -7.26
C GLU A 69 -9.88 20.22 -7.75
N LEU A 70 -9.12 19.50 -6.92
CA LEU A 70 -7.77 19.02 -7.25
C LEU A 70 -7.80 17.73 -8.10
N VAL A 71 -8.95 17.05 -8.14
CA VAL A 71 -9.20 15.92 -9.05
C VAL A 71 -9.85 16.48 -10.31
N GLN A 72 -9.47 15.97 -11.48
CA GLN A 72 -10.11 16.39 -12.72
C GLN A 72 -11.61 16.01 -12.67
N PRO A 73 -12.53 16.97 -12.87
CA PRO A 73 -13.97 16.75 -12.73
C PRO A 73 -14.58 15.96 -13.91
N VAL A 74 -13.75 15.44 -14.82
CA VAL A 74 -14.21 14.92 -16.10
C VAL A 74 -15.22 13.79 -15.90
N GLY A 75 -16.44 14.06 -16.34
CA GLY A 75 -17.54 13.09 -16.36
C GLY A 75 -18.26 12.82 -15.03
N ALA A 76 -17.94 13.52 -13.93
CA ALA A 76 -18.70 13.36 -12.68
C ALA A 76 -19.00 14.69 -12.01
N THR A 77 -20.25 15.13 -12.17
CA THR A 77 -20.77 16.33 -11.51
C THR A 77 -20.92 16.11 -9.99
N PRO A 78 -20.75 17.15 -9.18
CA PRO A 78 -21.10 17.07 -7.76
C PRO A 78 -22.55 16.65 -7.54
N PRO A 79 -22.80 15.67 -6.66
CA PRO A 79 -24.15 15.22 -6.37
C PRO A 79 -24.91 16.32 -5.63
N ARG A 80 -26.22 16.34 -5.80
CA ARG A 80 -27.12 17.21 -5.03
C ARG A 80 -27.32 16.65 -3.60
N PRO A 81 -27.72 17.49 -2.63
CA PRO A 81 -28.03 17.02 -1.27
C PRO A 81 -29.00 15.83 -1.20
N ASP A 82 -30.05 15.82 -2.03
CA ASP A 82 -31.04 14.73 -2.10
C ASP A 82 -30.45 13.40 -2.62
N GLN A 83 -29.28 13.44 -3.27
CA GLN A 83 -28.61 12.25 -3.79
C GLN A 83 -27.67 11.60 -2.77
N ILE A 84 -27.37 12.25 -1.63
CA ILE A 84 -26.35 11.81 -0.67
C ILE A 84 -26.86 11.72 0.78
N ASP A 85 -28.16 11.88 0.97
CA ASP A 85 -28.85 11.89 2.27
C ASP A 85 -28.98 10.52 2.96
N THR A 86 -28.57 9.43 2.30
CA THR A 86 -28.66 8.05 2.78
C THR A 86 -27.44 7.21 2.38
N ARG A 87 -27.08 6.22 3.21
CA ARG A 87 -25.96 5.31 2.91
C ARG A 87 -26.17 4.50 1.64
N ALA A 88 -27.42 4.10 1.36
CA ALA A 88 -27.75 3.33 0.17
C ALA A 88 -27.43 4.12 -1.12
N LYS A 89 -27.78 5.42 -1.17
CA LYS A 89 -27.42 6.27 -2.32
C LYS A 89 -25.91 6.46 -2.42
N LEU A 90 -25.22 6.69 -1.29
CA LEU A 90 -23.75 6.84 -1.26
C LEU A 90 -22.98 5.60 -1.70
N LEU A 91 -23.52 4.39 -1.50
CA LEU A 91 -22.86 3.12 -1.79
C LEU A 91 -23.28 2.49 -3.12
N PHE A 92 -24.48 2.81 -3.64
CA PHE A 92 -25.06 2.09 -4.78
C PHE A 92 -25.56 2.99 -5.90
N ASN A 93 -25.68 4.31 -5.71
CA ASN A 93 -26.01 5.19 -6.83
C ASN A 93 -24.76 5.39 -7.71
N PRO A 94 -24.77 4.98 -8.99
CA PRO A 94 -23.61 5.08 -9.87
C PRO A 94 -23.11 6.51 -10.07
N GLU A 95 -23.98 7.51 -10.11
CA GLU A 95 -23.58 8.92 -10.28
C GLU A 95 -22.85 9.45 -9.04
N VAL A 96 -23.35 9.08 -7.86
CA VAL A 96 -22.76 9.46 -6.57
C VAL A 96 -21.41 8.76 -6.37
N LEU A 97 -21.34 7.46 -6.70
CA LEU A 97 -20.08 6.72 -6.70
C LEU A 97 -19.10 7.27 -7.72
N ALA A 98 -19.56 7.61 -8.93
CA ALA A 98 -18.69 8.18 -9.95
C ALA A 98 -18.01 9.44 -9.40
N TYR A 99 -18.72 10.30 -8.67
CA TYR A 99 -18.16 11.46 -8.00
C TYR A 99 -17.19 11.10 -6.86
N PHE A 100 -17.63 10.35 -5.85
CA PHE A 100 -16.85 10.08 -4.64
C PHE A 100 -15.71 9.05 -4.80
N TRP A 101 -15.80 8.17 -5.80
CA TRP A 101 -14.83 7.11 -6.08
C TRP A 101 -14.08 7.38 -7.40
N PRO A 102 -13.03 8.22 -7.37
CA PRO A 102 -12.35 8.70 -8.57
C PRO A 102 -11.47 7.65 -9.27
N PHE A 103 -11.54 6.37 -8.87
CA PHE A 103 -10.67 5.30 -9.36
C PHE A 103 -11.34 4.40 -10.41
N ALA A 104 -12.67 4.46 -10.55
CA ALA A 104 -13.44 3.64 -11.48
C ALA A 104 -13.69 4.34 -12.84
N ARG A 105 -12.69 5.06 -13.37
CA ARG A 105 -12.81 5.81 -14.63
C ARG A 105 -11.65 5.51 -15.59
N ALA A 106 -11.96 5.51 -16.88
CA ALA A 106 -10.98 5.45 -17.95
C ALA A 106 -10.50 6.87 -18.27
N GLU A 107 -9.30 7.23 -17.82
CA GLU A 107 -8.63 8.50 -18.13
C GLU A 107 -7.11 8.30 -18.11
N PRO A 108 -6.30 9.18 -18.75
CA PRO A 108 -4.88 8.90 -19.06
C PRO A 108 -3.97 8.55 -17.87
N HIS A 109 -4.42 8.79 -16.63
CA HIS A 109 -3.73 8.46 -15.37
C HIS A 109 -4.61 7.65 -14.40
N GLY A 110 -5.41 6.71 -14.93
CA GLY A 110 -6.20 5.77 -14.14
C GLY A 110 -5.30 4.87 -13.28
N HIS A 111 -5.20 5.17 -12.00
CA HIS A 111 -4.55 4.31 -11.01
C HIS A 111 -5.63 3.71 -10.11
N PRO A 112 -5.55 2.42 -9.76
CA PRO A 112 -6.48 1.85 -8.79
C PRO A 112 -6.22 2.42 -7.36
N PRO A 113 -7.08 2.12 -6.37
CA PRO A 113 -7.28 2.99 -5.20
C PRO A 113 -6.26 2.85 -4.07
N PHE A 114 -5.45 1.78 -4.03
CA PHE A 114 -4.73 1.39 -2.82
C PHE A 114 -3.75 2.45 -2.32
N TYR A 115 -3.01 3.11 -3.20
CA TYR A 115 -2.02 4.10 -2.79
C TYR A 115 -2.67 5.31 -2.09
N ALA A 116 -3.87 5.72 -2.51
CA ALA A 116 -4.62 6.80 -1.87
C ALA A 116 -5.23 6.33 -0.53
N LEU A 117 -5.77 5.10 -0.48
CA LEU A 117 -6.26 4.51 0.76
C LEU A 117 -5.15 4.37 1.81
N LEU A 118 -3.93 4.04 1.38
CA LEU A 118 -2.76 3.98 2.24
C LEU A 118 -2.42 5.36 2.84
N GLY A 119 -2.50 6.43 2.04
CA GLY A 119 -2.26 7.80 2.52
C GLY A 119 -3.24 8.25 3.60
N LEU A 120 -4.49 7.74 3.59
CA LEU A 120 -5.49 8.01 4.63
C LEU A 120 -5.12 7.45 6.02
N LEU A 121 -4.10 6.59 6.14
CA LEU A 121 -3.53 6.26 7.46
C LEU A 121 -3.05 7.50 8.20
N GLY A 122 -2.64 8.54 7.47
CA GLY A 122 -2.30 9.85 8.02
C GLY A 122 -3.44 10.49 8.81
N ASP A 123 -4.69 10.34 8.35
CA ASP A 123 -5.86 10.91 9.02
C ASP A 123 -6.12 10.28 10.39
N PHE A 124 -5.72 9.02 10.57
CA PHE A 124 -5.83 8.31 11.84
C PHE A 124 -4.64 8.54 12.75
N LEU A 125 -3.42 8.46 12.22
CA LEU A 125 -2.18 8.51 13.01
C LEU A 125 -1.74 9.94 13.33
N ALA A 126 -2.07 10.89 12.47
CA ALA A 126 -1.62 12.28 12.57
C ALA A 126 -2.73 13.26 12.12
N PRO A 127 -3.92 13.23 12.74
CA PRO A 127 -5.09 14.01 12.30
C PRO A 127 -4.84 15.53 12.28
N THR A 128 -3.92 16.02 13.11
CA THR A 128 -3.59 17.45 13.25
C THR A 128 -2.52 17.94 12.27
N TRP A 129 -1.92 17.05 11.48
CA TRP A 129 -0.92 17.43 10.49
C TRP A 129 -1.55 18.13 9.28
N LYS A 130 -0.73 18.93 8.59
CA LYS A 130 -1.09 19.53 7.29
C LYS A 130 -1.32 18.42 6.25
N ASP A 131 -2.12 18.72 5.23
CA ASP A 131 -2.58 17.72 4.24
C ASP A 131 -1.44 16.95 3.57
N LEU A 132 -0.39 17.63 3.09
CA LEU A 132 0.69 16.98 2.35
C LEU A 132 1.51 16.01 3.22
N PRO A 133 2.12 16.41 4.36
CA PRO A 133 2.81 15.46 5.24
C PRO A 133 1.90 14.34 5.75
N ARG A 134 0.60 14.62 5.96
CA ARG A 134 -0.39 13.63 6.37
C ARG A 134 -0.59 12.56 5.29
N ALA A 135 -0.77 12.95 4.03
CA ALA A 135 -0.90 12.04 2.90
C ALA A 135 0.37 11.20 2.67
N ARG A 136 1.56 11.78 2.90
CA ARG A 136 2.86 11.10 2.79
C ARG A 136 3.11 10.04 3.87
N LEU A 137 2.42 10.12 5.01
CA LEU A 137 2.70 9.25 6.17
C LEU A 137 2.47 7.77 5.86
N GLY A 138 1.39 7.42 5.15
CA GLY A 138 1.11 6.04 4.77
C GLY A 138 2.22 5.40 3.92
N PRO A 139 2.60 6.00 2.78
CA PRO A 139 3.75 5.58 1.97
C PRO A 139 5.06 5.47 2.76
N ILE A 140 5.39 6.47 3.58
CA ILE A 140 6.60 6.48 4.42
C ILE A 140 6.62 5.28 5.39
N LEU A 141 5.48 4.97 6.00
CA LEU A 141 5.34 3.82 6.91
C LEU A 141 5.55 2.51 6.16
N LEU A 142 4.89 2.32 5.01
CA LEU A 142 5.05 1.10 4.20
C LEU A 142 6.50 0.92 3.73
N PHE A 143 7.16 1.99 3.28
CA PHE A 143 8.55 1.99 2.86
C PHE A 143 9.49 1.57 4.00
N SER A 144 9.26 2.12 5.19
CA SER A 144 10.05 1.86 6.40
C SER A 144 9.83 0.45 6.94
N CYS A 145 8.58 -0.03 6.95
CA CYS A 145 8.27 -1.42 7.29
C CYS A 145 8.94 -2.40 6.32
N THR A 146 8.96 -2.07 5.03
CA THR A 146 9.63 -2.89 4.01
C THR A 146 11.13 -2.99 4.27
N ALA A 147 11.79 -1.91 4.68
CA ALA A 147 13.20 -1.95 5.10
C ALA A 147 13.44 -2.94 6.26
N GLY A 148 12.56 -2.94 7.27
CA GLY A 148 12.62 -3.90 8.39
C GLY A 148 12.45 -5.35 7.94
N PHE A 149 11.46 -5.64 7.09
CA PHE A 149 11.25 -7.00 6.54
C PHE A 149 12.40 -7.44 5.63
N LEU A 150 12.93 -6.54 4.80
CA LEU A 150 14.09 -6.79 3.94
C LEU A 150 15.33 -7.12 4.76
N PHE A 151 15.56 -6.39 5.85
CA PHE A 151 16.63 -6.71 6.81
C PHE A 151 16.44 -8.12 7.36
N GLN A 152 15.26 -8.42 7.89
CA GLN A 152 14.98 -9.71 8.52
C GLN A 152 15.18 -10.86 7.54
N PHE A 153 14.62 -10.72 6.33
CA PHE A 153 14.73 -11.71 5.26
C PHE A 153 16.19 -11.97 4.89
N SER A 154 16.94 -10.90 4.61
CA SER A 154 18.34 -10.99 4.19
C SER A 154 19.24 -11.52 5.30
N ALA A 155 19.00 -11.11 6.54
CA ALA A 155 19.80 -11.51 7.70
C ALA A 155 19.62 -13.00 8.05
N ARG A 156 18.41 -13.54 7.87
CA ARG A 156 18.16 -14.99 8.03
C ARG A 156 18.94 -15.81 7.00
N ARG A 157 19.07 -15.30 5.78
CA ARG A 157 19.63 -16.05 4.65
C ARG A 157 21.14 -15.91 4.51
N TRP A 158 21.67 -14.71 4.74
CA TRP A 158 23.07 -14.37 4.47
C TRP A 158 23.80 -13.69 5.64
N GLY A 159 23.11 -13.43 6.75
CA GLY A 159 23.68 -12.78 7.93
C GLY A 159 23.52 -11.25 7.93
N VAL A 160 23.94 -10.64 9.04
CA VAL A 160 23.66 -9.22 9.33
C VAL A 160 24.34 -8.26 8.35
N GLY A 161 25.60 -8.51 7.99
CA GLY A 161 26.36 -7.64 7.07
C GLY A 161 25.66 -7.45 5.72
N PRO A 162 25.37 -8.53 4.97
CA PRO A 162 24.61 -8.45 3.72
C PRO A 162 23.22 -7.80 3.88
N ALA A 163 22.56 -8.03 5.02
CA ALA A 163 21.26 -7.41 5.31
C ALA A 163 21.35 -5.90 5.49
N LEU A 164 22.38 -5.41 6.17
CA LEU A 164 22.63 -3.97 6.30
C LEU A 164 22.92 -3.33 4.94
N VAL A 165 23.69 -3.99 4.08
CA VAL A 165 23.96 -3.51 2.71
C VAL A 165 22.67 -3.45 1.90
N ALA A 166 21.81 -4.48 1.97
CA ALA A 166 20.52 -4.50 1.28
C ALA A 166 19.59 -3.35 1.73
N VAL A 167 19.50 -3.12 3.04
CA VAL A 167 18.71 -2.02 3.61
C VAL A 167 19.30 -0.66 3.27
N ALA A 168 20.63 -0.54 3.28
CA ALA A 168 21.30 0.71 2.89
C ALA A 168 21.04 1.01 1.42
N ALA A 169 21.09 0.01 0.53
CA ALA A 169 20.72 0.18 -0.87
C ALA A 169 19.24 0.56 -1.03
N TRP A 170 18.33 -0.08 -0.29
CA TRP A 170 16.90 0.28 -0.27
C TRP A 170 16.67 1.72 0.17
N THR A 171 17.33 2.15 1.26
CA THR A 171 17.06 3.44 1.90
C THR A 171 17.81 4.58 1.23
N PHE A 172 19.04 4.37 0.77
CA PHE A 172 19.92 5.46 0.30
C PHE A 172 20.08 5.52 -1.23
N GLN A 173 19.40 4.65 -1.99
CA GLN A 173 19.33 4.85 -3.45
C GLN A 173 18.51 6.13 -3.71
N PRO A 174 19.08 7.18 -4.34
CA PRO A 174 18.49 8.52 -4.30
C PRO A 174 17.07 8.63 -4.87
N ASN A 175 16.79 7.90 -5.95
CA ASN A 175 15.49 7.91 -6.60
C ASN A 175 14.43 7.26 -5.68
N LEU A 176 14.71 6.06 -5.20
CA LEU A 176 13.86 5.30 -4.30
C LEU A 176 13.66 6.00 -2.95
N PHE A 177 14.71 6.64 -2.43
CA PHE A 177 14.61 7.49 -1.23
C PHE A 177 13.61 8.62 -1.45
N GLY A 178 13.73 9.38 -2.54
CA GLY A 178 12.79 10.43 -2.90
C GLY A 178 11.36 9.90 -3.03
N HIS A 179 11.16 8.86 -3.85
CA HIS A 179 9.84 8.26 -4.05
C HIS A 179 9.24 7.67 -2.76
N GLY A 180 10.07 7.18 -1.83
CA GLY A 180 9.61 6.64 -0.55
C GLY A 180 8.94 7.68 0.36
N HIS A 181 9.19 8.98 0.12
CA HIS A 181 8.54 10.05 0.86
C HIS A 181 7.24 10.51 0.22
N TYR A 182 7.14 10.42 -1.11
CA TYR A 182 6.05 11.05 -1.82
C TYR A 182 4.74 10.29 -1.64
N ALA A 183 3.63 11.03 -1.62
CA ALA A 183 2.29 10.49 -1.71
C ALA A 183 1.99 10.03 -3.15
N THR A 184 2.75 9.05 -3.63
CA THR A 184 2.69 8.50 -4.98
C THR A 184 2.71 6.98 -4.96
N TYR A 185 2.42 6.38 -6.11
CA TYR A 185 2.21 4.94 -6.25
C TYR A 185 3.52 4.15 -6.45
N ASP A 186 4.64 4.77 -6.84
CA ASP A 186 5.84 4.03 -7.28
C ASP A 186 6.59 3.34 -6.14
N ALA A 187 6.90 4.05 -5.05
CA ALA A 187 7.55 3.43 -3.89
C ALA A 187 6.60 2.51 -3.13
N VAL A 188 5.30 2.82 -3.12
CA VAL A 188 4.26 1.93 -2.60
C VAL A 188 4.29 0.61 -3.37
N LEU A 189 4.21 0.64 -4.69
CA LEU A 189 4.26 -0.55 -5.52
C LEU A 189 5.59 -1.30 -5.35
N THR A 190 6.71 -0.61 -5.36
CA THR A 190 8.04 -1.21 -5.16
C THR A 190 8.11 -1.95 -3.82
N SER A 191 7.55 -1.35 -2.77
CA SER A 191 7.45 -1.97 -1.44
C SER A 191 6.59 -3.23 -1.47
N LEU A 192 5.43 -3.18 -2.13
CA LEU A 192 4.54 -4.33 -2.27
C LEU A 192 5.19 -5.47 -3.07
N TRP A 193 5.98 -5.17 -4.11
CA TRP A 193 6.76 -6.18 -4.83
C TRP A 193 7.77 -6.89 -3.92
N VAL A 194 8.55 -6.13 -3.14
CA VAL A 194 9.52 -6.70 -2.19
C VAL A 194 8.83 -7.53 -1.11
N LEU A 195 7.74 -7.01 -0.53
CA LEU A 195 6.97 -7.72 0.48
C LEU A 195 6.33 -8.99 -0.07
N ALA A 196 5.83 -8.98 -1.32
CA ALA A 196 5.31 -10.17 -1.97
C ALA A 196 6.39 -11.24 -2.15
N ILE A 197 7.60 -10.85 -2.57
CA ILE A 197 8.75 -11.77 -2.68
C ILE A 197 9.06 -12.40 -1.32
N ILE A 198 9.12 -11.60 -0.26
CA ILE A 198 9.42 -12.07 1.10
C ILE A 198 8.32 -13.01 1.60
N ALA A 199 7.04 -12.65 1.41
CA ALA A 199 5.89 -13.45 1.82
C ALA A 199 5.84 -14.78 1.05
N PHE A 200 6.01 -14.74 -0.27
CA PHE A 200 6.07 -15.93 -1.12
C PHE A 200 7.21 -16.86 -0.71
N ALA A 201 8.43 -16.32 -0.58
CA ALA A 201 9.60 -17.09 -0.18
C ALA A 201 9.41 -17.76 1.20
N ARG A 202 8.69 -17.08 2.12
CA ARG A 202 8.36 -17.66 3.42
C ARG A 202 7.28 -18.73 3.33
N ALA A 203 6.26 -18.53 2.49
CA ALA A 203 5.17 -19.46 2.29
C ALA A 203 5.63 -20.80 1.69
N VAL A 204 6.59 -20.77 0.77
CA VAL A 204 7.11 -21.98 0.11
C VAL A 204 8.22 -22.68 0.88
N ALA A 205 8.74 -22.07 1.97
CA ALA A 205 9.79 -22.68 2.78
C ALA A 205 9.35 -24.04 3.36
N VAL A 206 10.29 -24.97 3.50
CA VAL A 206 10.02 -26.28 4.09
C VAL A 206 9.80 -26.11 5.60
N PRO A 207 8.67 -26.59 6.16
CA PRO A 207 8.43 -26.54 7.59
C PRO A 207 9.32 -27.53 8.34
N GLU A 208 9.59 -27.22 9.61
CA GLU A 208 10.29 -28.14 10.52
C GLU A 208 9.48 -29.45 10.69
N PRO A 209 10.14 -30.63 10.66
CA PRO A 209 9.46 -31.91 10.82
C PRO A 209 8.61 -31.97 12.09
N GLY A 210 7.36 -32.43 11.95
CA GLY A 210 6.44 -32.63 13.09
C GLY A 210 5.74 -31.36 13.60
N ARG A 211 5.97 -30.19 13.00
CA ARG A 211 5.31 -28.94 13.39
C ARG A 211 4.34 -28.45 12.30
N ARG A 212 3.16 -27.99 12.72
CA ARG A 212 2.21 -27.34 11.81
C ARG A 212 2.85 -26.08 11.20
N ASP A 213 2.74 -25.93 9.89
CA ASP A 213 3.31 -24.79 9.14
C ASP A 213 2.44 -23.53 9.24
N THR A 214 2.07 -23.13 10.46
CA THR A 214 1.21 -21.97 10.68
C THR A 214 1.82 -20.70 10.09
N ILE A 215 3.15 -20.55 10.18
CA ILE A 215 3.85 -19.38 9.65
C ILE A 215 3.82 -19.38 8.11
N GLY A 216 3.99 -20.54 7.46
CA GLY A 216 3.86 -20.66 6.01
C GLY A 216 2.46 -20.29 5.53
N HIS A 217 1.41 -20.76 6.21
CA HIS A 217 0.02 -20.40 5.88
C HIS A 217 -0.26 -18.91 6.03
N LEU A 218 0.18 -18.29 7.13
CA LEU A 218 0.07 -16.84 7.32
C LEU A 218 0.82 -16.07 6.23
N ALA A 219 1.99 -16.58 5.80
CA ALA A 219 2.75 -15.98 4.71
C ALA A 219 2.05 -16.15 3.35
N SER A 220 1.31 -17.23 3.11
CA SER A 220 0.47 -17.38 1.90
C SER A 220 -0.66 -16.36 1.87
N VAL A 221 -1.33 -16.14 3.00
CA VAL A 221 -2.35 -15.09 3.12
C VAL A 221 -1.74 -13.71 2.92
N ALA A 222 -0.61 -13.42 3.58
CA ALA A 222 0.11 -12.17 3.42
C ALA A 222 0.54 -11.94 1.96
N PHE A 223 1.00 -12.98 1.26
CA PHE A 223 1.32 -12.90 -0.17
C PHE A 223 0.09 -12.47 -0.99
N GLY A 224 -1.06 -13.10 -0.78
CA GLY A 224 -2.30 -12.74 -1.48
C GLY A 224 -2.77 -11.31 -1.18
N LEU A 225 -2.72 -10.89 0.09
CA LEU A 225 -3.07 -9.53 0.49
C LEU A 225 -2.15 -8.49 -0.17
N VAL A 226 -0.83 -8.70 -0.09
CA VAL A 226 0.17 -7.79 -0.68
C VAL A 226 0.05 -7.76 -2.20
N ALA A 227 -0.18 -8.92 -2.85
CA ALA A 227 -0.42 -8.99 -4.28
C ALA A 227 -1.67 -8.19 -4.66
N GLY A 228 -2.79 -8.37 -3.95
CA GLY A 228 -4.02 -7.60 -4.14
C GLY A 228 -3.79 -6.10 -4.04
N CYS A 229 -3.11 -5.65 -2.99
CA CYS A 229 -2.73 -4.25 -2.83
C CYS A 229 -1.88 -3.74 -4.02
N ALA A 230 -0.99 -4.58 -4.57
CA ALA A 230 -0.16 -4.20 -5.72
C ALA A 230 -1.00 -4.06 -6.99
N LEU A 231 -1.90 -5.02 -7.26
CA LEU A 231 -2.89 -4.94 -8.36
C LEU A 231 -3.75 -3.67 -8.23
N ALA A 232 -4.11 -3.33 -7.00
CA ALA A 232 -4.88 -2.15 -6.64
C ALA A 232 -4.04 -0.86 -6.54
N THR A 233 -2.76 -0.86 -6.93
CA THR A 233 -1.89 0.33 -6.90
C THR A 233 -1.61 0.91 -8.29
N LYS A 234 -1.23 0.07 -9.26
CA LYS A 234 -0.81 0.50 -10.60
C LYS A 234 -0.94 -0.67 -11.57
N LEU A 235 -1.10 -0.37 -12.87
CA LEU A 235 -1.10 -1.40 -13.92
C LEU A 235 0.10 -2.34 -13.82
N THR A 236 1.31 -1.84 -13.53
CA THR A 236 2.51 -2.67 -13.38
C THR A 236 2.44 -3.64 -12.20
N GLY A 237 1.55 -3.42 -11.23
CA GLY A 237 1.22 -4.41 -10.20
C GLY A 237 0.59 -5.67 -10.76
N TRP A 238 -0.13 -5.60 -11.89
CA TRP A 238 -0.70 -6.77 -12.58
C TRP A 238 0.35 -7.71 -13.16
N PHE A 239 1.59 -7.27 -13.29
CA PHE A 239 2.70 -8.13 -13.67
C PHE A 239 3.37 -8.84 -12.50
N LEU A 240 3.03 -8.51 -11.25
CA LEU A 240 3.59 -9.12 -10.04
C LEU A 240 3.45 -10.65 -10.01
N PRO A 241 2.34 -11.28 -10.44
CA PRO A 241 2.20 -12.74 -10.43
C PRO A 241 3.15 -13.47 -11.39
N LEU A 242 3.57 -12.82 -12.49
CA LEU A 242 4.35 -13.45 -13.57
C LEU A 242 5.68 -14.07 -13.09
N PRO A 243 6.56 -13.37 -12.35
CA PRO A 243 7.80 -13.97 -11.84
C PRO A 243 7.55 -15.16 -10.90
N PHE A 244 6.46 -15.17 -10.13
CA PHE A 244 6.14 -16.29 -9.24
C PHE A 244 5.60 -17.51 -10.00
N LEU A 245 4.80 -17.29 -11.04
CA LEU A 245 4.37 -18.34 -11.95
C LEU A 245 5.56 -18.93 -12.70
N ALA A 246 6.45 -18.08 -13.21
CA ALA A 246 7.69 -18.52 -13.85
C ALA A 246 8.56 -19.34 -12.89
N TRP A 247 8.71 -18.89 -11.64
CA TRP A 247 9.42 -19.63 -10.59
C TRP A 247 8.77 -20.98 -10.29
N ALA A 248 7.45 -21.04 -10.13
CA ALA A 248 6.73 -22.28 -9.85
C ALA A 248 6.84 -23.28 -11.02
N ALA A 249 6.77 -22.79 -12.26
CA ALA A 249 6.96 -23.61 -13.46
C ALA A 249 8.40 -24.12 -13.58
N TRP A 250 9.38 -23.26 -13.32
CA TRP A 250 10.81 -23.61 -13.35
C TRP A 250 11.15 -24.67 -12.30
N GLN A 251 10.73 -24.46 -11.05
CA GLN A 251 11.00 -25.38 -9.94
C GLN A 251 10.14 -26.64 -9.97
N ARG A 252 9.10 -26.67 -10.82
CA ARG A 252 8.11 -27.76 -10.93
C ARG A 252 7.50 -28.13 -9.56
N ASP A 253 7.33 -27.12 -8.70
CA ASP A 253 6.89 -27.30 -7.32
C ASP A 253 5.40 -26.97 -7.16
N ARG A 254 4.61 -28.00 -6.78
CA ARG A 254 3.17 -27.86 -6.53
C ARG A 254 2.87 -26.91 -5.37
N LYS A 255 3.75 -26.84 -4.35
CA LYS A 255 3.56 -25.92 -3.22
C LYS A 255 3.62 -24.48 -3.70
N SER A 256 4.66 -24.13 -4.46
CA SER A 256 4.81 -22.82 -5.10
C SER A 256 3.60 -22.45 -5.95
N LEU A 257 3.13 -23.35 -6.82
CA LEU A 257 1.95 -23.10 -7.64
C LEU A 257 0.68 -22.87 -6.79
N THR A 258 0.49 -23.68 -5.73
CA THR A 258 -0.66 -23.54 -4.82
C THR A 258 -0.64 -22.19 -4.11
N VAL A 259 0.52 -21.73 -3.62
CA VAL A 259 0.66 -20.42 -2.98
C VAL A 259 0.30 -19.30 -3.95
N VAL A 260 0.74 -19.38 -5.22
CA VAL A 260 0.36 -18.38 -6.23
C VAL A 260 -1.14 -18.39 -6.48
N LEU A 261 -1.75 -19.55 -6.75
CA LEU A 261 -3.17 -19.63 -7.08
C LEU A 261 -4.07 -19.18 -5.92
N VAL A 262 -3.79 -19.63 -4.70
CA VAL A 262 -4.53 -19.19 -3.50
C VAL A 262 -4.29 -17.69 -3.26
N GLY A 263 -3.06 -17.23 -3.44
CA GLY A 263 -2.72 -15.81 -3.34
C GLY A 263 -3.50 -14.94 -4.33
N LEU A 264 -3.65 -15.40 -5.57
CA LEU A 264 -4.43 -14.70 -6.61
C LEU A 264 -5.93 -14.65 -6.28
N LEU A 265 -6.48 -15.73 -5.70
CA LEU A 265 -7.87 -15.72 -5.24
C LEU A 265 -8.10 -14.70 -4.12
N ILE A 266 -7.16 -14.60 -3.18
CA ILE A 266 -7.20 -13.57 -2.13
C ILE A 266 -7.06 -12.18 -2.75
N ALA A 267 -6.09 -12.01 -3.65
CA ALA A 267 -5.81 -10.75 -4.33
C ALA A 267 -7.01 -10.20 -5.13
N ALA A 268 -7.87 -11.08 -5.65
CA ALA A 268 -9.08 -10.68 -6.38
C ALA A 268 -10.17 -10.05 -5.51
N VAL A 269 -10.11 -10.25 -4.18
CA VAL A 269 -11.08 -9.72 -3.20
C VAL A 269 -10.56 -8.45 -2.52
N VAL A 270 -9.27 -8.18 -2.61
CA VAL A 270 -8.59 -6.98 -2.08
C VAL A 270 -8.81 -5.80 -3.02
#